data_AF-A0A0C2D3Y0-F1
#
_entry.id   AF-A0A0C2D3Y0-F1
#
_cell.length_a   1.000
_cell.length_b   1.000
_cell.length_c   1.000
_cell.angle_alpha   90.00
_cell.angle_beta   90.00
_cell.angle_gamma   90.00
#
_symmetry.space_group_name_H-M   'P 1'
#
loop_
_entity.id
_entity.type
_entity.pdbx_description
1 polymer ?
#
loop_
_entity_poly.entity_id
_entity_poly.type
_entity_poly.pdbx_seq_one_letter_code
_entity_poly.pdbx_strand_id
1 'polypeptide(L)' 'MAWDSTRSFGCAIYKCPNFINAVCHYNGGGVEGQQIYKMGPTCNRCSTIGSSRCEQGLCVF' A
#
# COMPACT_ATOMS: atom_id res chain seq x y z
N MET A 1 -4.46 2.18 -1.59
CA MET A 1 -3.20 2.93 -1.84
C MET A 1 -2.38 3.11 -0.57
N ALA A 2 -2.86 3.86 0.44
CA ALA A 2 -2.05 4.22 1.61
C ALA A 2 -2.22 3.29 2.84
N TRP A 3 -2.80 2.10 2.66
CA TRP A 3 -2.99 1.17 3.78
C TRP A 3 -1.64 0.54 4.14
N ASP A 4 -1.15 0.78 5.36
CA ASP A 4 0.26 0.48 5.71
C ASP A 4 0.59 -1.03 5.74
N SER A 5 -0.43 -1.88 5.83
CA SER A 5 -0.27 -3.34 5.74
C SER A 5 -0.26 -3.87 4.30
N THR A 6 -0.63 -3.08 3.30
CA THR A 6 -0.57 -3.48 1.88
C THR A 6 0.86 -3.42 1.37
N ARG A 7 1.39 -4.57 0.93
CA ARG A 7 2.80 -4.71 0.50
C ARG A 7 2.99 -4.93 -1.00
N SER A 8 1.93 -5.31 -1.69
CA SER A 8 1.96 -5.55 -3.13
C SER A 8 0.64 -5.13 -3.76
N PHE A 9 0.73 -4.70 -5.01
CA PHE A 9 -0.42 -4.37 -5.83
C PHE A 9 -0.09 -4.70 -7.28
N GLY A 10 -1.12 -4.95 -8.07
CA GLY A 10 -1.01 -5.18 -9.51
C GLY A 10 -2.06 -4.34 -10.23
N CYS A 11 -1.66 -3.69 -11.32
CA CYS A 11 -2.55 -2.88 -12.13
C CYS A 11 -2.62 -3.42 -13.56
N ALA A 12 -3.78 -3.29 -14.18
CA ALA A 12 -4.00 -3.58 -15.58
C ALA A 12 -4.80 -2.46 -16.22
N ILE A 13 -4.50 -2.18 -17.48
CA ILE A 13 -5.18 -1.16 -18.27
C ILE A 13 -5.68 -1.81 -19.54
N TYR A 14 -6.95 -1.58 -19.87
CA TYR A 14 -7.58 -2.08 -21.09
C TYR A 14 -8.33 -0.95 -21.80
N LYS A 15 -8.09 -0.82 -23.11
CA LYS A 15 -8.81 0.15 -23.95
C LYS A 15 -10.10 -0.49 -24.46
N CYS A 16 -11.22 -0.09 -23.89
CA CYS A 16 -12.55 -0.39 -24.40
C CYS A 16 -12.86 0.50 -25.63
N PRO A 17 -13.92 0.22 -26.40
CA PRO A 17 -14.27 1.03 -27.58
C PRO A 17 -14.45 2.53 -27.27
N ASN A 18 -15.03 2.86 -26.12
CA ASN A 18 -15.41 4.23 -25.78
C ASN A 18 -14.66 4.82 -24.57
N PHE A 19 -13.86 4.02 -23.86
CA PHE A 19 -13.16 4.46 -22.65
C PHE A 19 -11.93 3.60 -22.35
N ILE A 20 -11.09 4.05 -21.43
CA ILE A 20 -10.00 3.26 -20.89
C ILE A 20 -10.41 2.77 -19.51
N ASN A 21 -10.39 1.46 -19.32
CA ASN A 21 -10.60 0.84 -18.02
C ASN A 21 -9.23 0.58 -17.37
N ALA A 22 -8.95 1.22 -16.24
CA ALA A 22 -7.73 1.02 -15.47
C ALA A 22 -8.13 0.46 -14.09
N VAL A 23 -7.62 -0.72 -13.75
CA VAL A 23 -7.95 -1.42 -12.51
C VAL A 23 -6.65 -1.75 -11.78
N CYS A 24 -6.61 -1.47 -10.49
CA CYS A 24 -5.54 -1.88 -9.60
C CYS A 24 -6.10 -2.74 -8.47
N HIS A 25 -5.53 -3.92 -8.29
CA HIS A 25 -5.78 -4.79 -7.15
C HIS A 25 -4.65 -4.63 -6.14
N TYR A 26 -5.04 -4.50 -4.87
CA TYR A 26 -4.11 -4.43 -3.74
C TYR A 26 -4.18 -5.77 -3.02
N ASN A 27 -3.03 -6.34 -2.68
CA ASN A 27 -2.98 -7.57 -1.89
C ASN A 27 -3.16 -7.21 -0.41
N GLY A 28 -4.34 -7.50 0.09
CA GLY A 28 -4.88 -6.96 1.34
C GLY A 28 -5.99 -5.96 1.03
N GLY A 29 -6.35 -5.15 2.03
CA GLY A 29 -7.39 -4.16 1.86
C GLY A 29 -7.75 -3.52 3.19
N GLY A 30 -8.34 -2.34 3.11
CA GLY A 30 -8.95 -1.73 4.28
C GLY A 30 -10.17 -2.54 4.71
N VAL A 31 -10.27 -2.75 6.01
CA VAL A 31 -11.52 -3.22 6.63
C VAL A 31 -12.22 -1.99 7.19
N GLU A 32 -13.54 -1.92 7.04
CA GLU A 32 -14.33 -0.80 7.55
C GLU A 32 -14.09 -0.60 9.07
N GLY A 33 -13.93 0.65 9.47
CA GLY A 33 -13.65 1.02 10.87
C GLY A 33 -12.22 0.74 11.35
N GLN A 34 -11.36 0.11 10.54
CA GLN A 34 -9.95 -0.09 10.90
C GLN A 34 -9.08 1.12 10.55
N GLN A 35 -7.97 1.25 11.27
CA GLN A 35 -6.99 2.31 11.04
C GLN A 35 -6.17 2.03 9.77
N ILE A 36 -6.08 3.04 8.88
CA ILE A 36 -5.38 2.94 7.59
C ILE A 36 -3.86 2.80 7.77
N TYR A 37 -3.29 3.61 8.67
CA TYR A 37 -1.87 3.56 9.02
C TYR A 37 -1.64 4.11 10.42
N LYS A 38 -0.58 3.65 11.09
CA LYS A 38 -0.19 4.18 12.41
C LYS A 38 0.53 5.53 12.30
N MET A 39 -0.01 6.57 12.91
CA MET A 39 0.63 7.89 13.00
C MET A 39 1.91 7.86 13.87
N GLY A 40 2.89 8.69 13.52
CA GLY A 40 4.12 8.88 14.28
C GLY A 40 5.28 9.33 13.39
N PRO A 41 6.49 9.49 13.96
CA PRO A 41 7.69 9.77 13.18
C PRO A 41 7.95 8.69 12.12
N THR A 42 8.35 9.13 10.93
CA THR A 42 8.56 8.27 9.76
C THR A 42 9.51 7.12 10.08
N CYS A 43 9.15 5.90 9.65
CA CYS A 43 9.92 4.67 9.81
C CYS A 43 10.26 4.21 11.24
N ASN A 44 9.83 4.93 12.29
CA ASN A 44 10.17 4.58 13.67
C ASN A 44 9.60 3.23 14.16
N ARG A 45 8.74 2.59 13.35
CA ARG A 45 8.11 1.30 13.65
C ARG A 45 8.37 0.22 12.61
N CYS A 46 9.25 0.42 11.63
CA CYS A 46 9.57 -0.61 10.63
C CYS A 46 10.06 -1.92 11.28
N SER A 47 10.82 -1.81 12.38
CA SER A 47 11.32 -2.97 13.13
C SER A 47 10.20 -3.86 13.67
N THR A 48 9.03 -3.29 13.96
CA THR A 48 7.87 -4.04 14.47
C THR A 48 7.25 -4.99 13.44
N ILE A 49 7.51 -4.75 12.16
CA ILE A 49 7.04 -5.59 11.05
C ILE A 49 8.16 -6.42 10.41
N GLY A 50 9.35 -6.45 11.01
CA GLY A 50 10.50 -7.22 10.55
C GLY A 50 11.36 -6.53 9.48
N SER A 51 11.23 -5.21 9.32
CA SER A 51 12.05 -4.42 8.39
C SER A 51 12.95 -3.46 9.19
N SER A 52 14.24 -3.40 8.85
CA SER A 52 15.18 -2.41 9.40
C SER A 52 15.49 -1.29 8.42
N ARG A 53 15.02 -1.40 7.17
CA ARG A 53 15.34 -0.48 6.08
C ARG A 53 14.20 0.50 5.88
N CYS A 54 14.58 1.77 5.78
CA CYS A 54 13.68 2.88 5.49
C CYS A 54 14.18 3.58 4.22
N GLU A 55 13.35 3.58 3.18
CA GLU A 55 13.67 4.23 1.92
C GLU A 55 12.53 5.19 1.56
N GLN A 56 12.86 6.46 1.34
CA GLN A 56 11.89 7.50 0.98
C GLN A 56 10.68 7.60 1.94
N GLY A 57 10.88 7.24 3.22
CA GLY A 57 9.85 7.26 4.24
C GLY A 57 8.95 6.02 4.30
N LEU A 58 9.29 4.95 3.57
CA LEU A 58 8.60 3.67 3.59
C LEU A 58 9.50 2.57 4.16
N CYS A 59 8.90 1.60 4.84
CA CYS A 59 9.59 0.39 5.29
C CYS A 59 9.80 -0.55 4.10
N VAL A 60 11.03 -1.00 3.86
CA VAL A 60 11.37 -1.92 2.76
C VAL A 60 11.96 -3.22 3.29
N PHE A 61 11.65 -4.33 2.62
CA PHE A 61 12.07 -5.68 2.98
C PHE A 61 13.11 -6.22 2.00
#